data_AF-G5B0U3-F1
#
_entry.id   AF-G5B0U3-F1
#
_cell.length_a   1.000
_cell.length_b   1.000
_cell.length_c   1.000
_cell.angle_alpha   90.00
_cell.angle_beta   90.00
_cell.angle_gamma   90.00
#
_symmetry.space_group_name_H-M   'P 1'
#
loop_
_entity.id
_entity.type
_entity.pdbx_description
1 polymer ?
#
loop_
_entity_poly.entity_id
_entity_poly.type
_entity_poly.pdbx_seq_one_letter_code
_entity_poly.pdbx_strand_id
1 'polypeptide(L)'
;MRTAPEATRSTITGQGSGGAHVPPSGKEGGSRPPAPQSSETGTEPEMKARDRGRNPEETGYNMQTRPGKQRDYEALSEILRTGQKKEESTEEVKIEVVYRPENCSKTSKKGDLLNAHYDGYLAKDGSKFYCSRTQNEGHPKWFVLGVGQVIKGLDIAMMHMCPGEKRKVIIPPSFAYGKEGYAEAKIPPDATLIFEIELYAVTKGPRSVETFKQIDADNDRRLSKTEVSHYLEREFEKDEKPRDKSYQNAVLEDFFKKNDHDGNGFISPKEYNVYQHDEL
;
A
#
# COMPACT_ATOMS: atom_id res chain seq x y z
N MET A 1 63.99 -11.52 -50.06
CA MET A 1 63.02 -11.17 -51.13
C MET A 1 61.65 -11.18 -50.48
N ARG A 2 61.03 -10.02 -50.21
CA ARG A 2 59.83 -9.48 -50.92
C ARG A 2 58.79 -10.60 -51.12
N THR A 3 57.62 -10.60 -50.48
CA THR A 3 56.50 -9.63 -50.62
C THR A 3 55.42 -9.84 -49.53
N ALA A 4 54.77 -8.75 -49.09
CA ALA A 4 53.39 -8.71 -48.53
C ALA A 4 52.41 -8.28 -49.66
N PRO A 5 51.09 -7.97 -49.49
CA PRO A 5 50.16 -8.07 -48.33
C PRO A 5 48.71 -8.55 -48.71
N GLU A 6 47.78 -8.58 -47.74
CA GLU A 6 46.32 -8.21 -47.77
C GLU A 6 45.60 -8.97 -46.63
N ALA A 7 45.12 -8.37 -45.53
CA ALA A 7 44.16 -7.28 -45.29
C ALA A 7 42.69 -7.62 -45.65
N THR A 8 41.94 -8.13 -44.67
CA THR A 8 40.50 -7.85 -44.54
C THR A 8 40.16 -7.40 -43.12
N ARG A 9 39.21 -6.48 -43.08
CA ARG A 9 39.00 -5.42 -42.11
C ARG A 9 37.74 -5.67 -41.27
N SER A 10 37.83 -5.28 -40.00
CA SER A 10 36.81 -4.79 -39.05
C SER A 10 35.32 -5.15 -39.24
N THR A 11 34.69 -5.56 -38.14
CA THR A 11 33.71 -4.68 -37.47
C THR A 11 33.55 -5.01 -35.99
N ILE A 12 33.73 -3.98 -35.15
CA ILE A 12 33.28 -3.85 -33.77
C ILE A 12 31.86 -3.26 -33.85
N THR A 13 30.91 -3.82 -33.09
CA THR A 13 29.68 -3.22 -32.51
C THR A 13 28.86 -4.37 -31.92
N GLY A 14 28.21 -4.33 -30.77
CA GLY A 14 27.89 -3.23 -29.87
C GLY A 14 27.08 -3.81 -28.69
N GLN A 15 27.08 -3.07 -27.59
CA GLN A 15 26.28 -3.30 -26.40
C GLN A 15 24.78 -3.37 -26.75
N GLY A 16 24.05 -4.27 -26.07
CA GLY A 16 22.59 -4.36 -26.09
C GLY A 16 22.09 -4.71 -24.71
N SER A 17 21.49 -3.71 -24.06
CA SER A 17 20.82 -3.69 -22.76
C SER A 17 20.08 -4.97 -22.37
N GLY A 18 20.41 -5.50 -21.19
CA GLY A 18 19.64 -6.57 -20.53
C GLY A 18 18.24 -6.07 -20.17
N GLY A 19 17.24 -6.64 -20.86
CA GLY A 19 15.83 -6.46 -20.53
C GLY A 19 15.51 -7.13 -19.20
N ALA A 20 14.93 -6.37 -18.29
CA ALA A 20 14.44 -6.87 -17.02
C ALA A 20 13.27 -7.83 -17.27
N HIS A 21 13.52 -9.11 -16.98
CA HIS A 21 12.54 -10.19 -16.99
C HIS A 21 11.58 -9.98 -15.82
N VAL A 22 10.33 -9.62 -16.10
CA VAL A 22 9.25 -9.64 -15.09
C VAL A 22 8.61 -11.04 -15.15
N PRO A 23 8.63 -11.85 -14.08
CA PRO A 23 7.98 -13.14 -14.08
C PRO A 23 6.45 -12.99 -13.93
N PRO A 24 5.65 -13.90 -14.52
CA PRO A 24 4.20 -13.89 -14.37
C PRO A 24 3.81 -14.22 -12.94
N SER A 25 2.77 -13.56 -12.42
CA SER A 25 2.04 -13.91 -11.21
C SER A 25 1.42 -15.31 -11.34
N GLY A 26 2.22 -16.34 -11.07
CA GLY A 26 1.81 -17.73 -10.97
C GLY A 26 1.85 -18.15 -9.51
N LYS A 27 0.66 -18.39 -8.94
CA LYS A 27 0.39 -19.12 -7.68
C LYS A 27 1.59 -19.30 -6.73
N GLU A 28 1.95 -18.25 -6.00
CA GLU A 28 2.92 -18.38 -4.91
C GLU A 28 2.21 -18.78 -3.61
N GLY A 29 2.38 -20.04 -3.23
CA GLY A 29 2.19 -20.51 -1.85
C GLY A 29 3.33 -20.07 -0.93
N GLY A 30 3.74 -18.81 -1.01
CA GLY A 30 4.72 -18.19 -0.13
C GLY A 30 4.01 -17.24 0.82
N SER A 31 4.16 -17.44 2.12
CA SER A 31 3.52 -16.67 3.19
C SER A 31 3.73 -15.16 3.00
N ARG A 32 2.76 -14.49 2.38
CA ARG A 32 2.63 -13.04 2.39
C ARG A 32 2.30 -12.67 3.83
N PRO A 33 3.04 -11.77 4.51
CA PRO A 33 2.46 -11.09 5.65
C PRO A 33 1.24 -10.31 5.11
N PRO A 34 0.01 -10.67 5.48
CA PRO A 34 -1.19 -10.04 4.97
C PRO A 34 -1.15 -8.59 5.39
N ALA A 35 -1.37 -7.70 4.42
CA ALA A 35 -1.75 -6.35 4.75
C ALA A 35 -3.03 -6.43 5.62
N PRO A 36 -3.11 -5.69 6.73
CA PRO A 36 -4.31 -5.69 7.57
C PRO A 36 -5.51 -5.28 6.71
N GLN A 37 -6.53 -6.12 6.66
CA GLN A 37 -7.79 -5.79 6.01
C GLN A 37 -8.46 -4.66 6.79
N SER A 38 -8.73 -3.53 6.13
CA SER A 38 -9.57 -2.46 6.68
C SER A 38 -11.00 -2.97 6.80
N SER A 39 -11.43 -3.32 8.01
CA SER A 39 -12.83 -3.61 8.30
C SER A 39 -13.60 -2.29 8.47
N GLU A 40 -14.24 -1.82 7.39
CA GLU A 40 -15.36 -0.89 7.49
C GLU A 40 -16.66 -1.70 7.55
N THR A 41 -17.16 -1.97 8.76
CA THR A 41 -18.55 -2.39 8.97
C THR A 41 -19.07 -1.76 10.25
N GLY A 42 -19.53 -0.52 10.16
CA GLY A 42 -20.41 0.10 11.15
C GLY A 42 -21.84 0.09 10.60
N THR A 43 -22.61 -0.94 10.91
CA THR A 43 -24.06 -0.94 10.71
C THR A 43 -24.73 -0.13 11.80
N GLU A 44 -25.36 0.99 11.43
CA GLU A 44 -26.35 1.71 12.25
C GLU A 44 -27.55 0.79 12.55
N PRO A 45 -28.10 0.79 13.78
CA PRO A 45 -29.44 0.30 14.03
C PRO A 45 -30.46 1.44 13.93
N GLU A 46 -31.39 1.30 12.97
CA GLU A 46 -32.65 2.04 12.88
C GLU A 46 -33.47 1.89 14.18
N MET A 47 -33.81 3.01 14.84
CA MET A 47 -34.89 3.04 15.82
C MET A 47 -36.17 3.59 15.19
N LYS A 48 -37.18 2.72 15.11
CA LYS A 48 -38.54 3.03 14.65
C LYS A 48 -39.29 3.91 15.65
N ALA A 49 -39.90 4.96 15.12
CA ALA A 49 -40.86 5.81 15.81
C ALA A 49 -42.14 5.03 16.17
N ARG A 50 -42.69 5.32 17.36
CA ARG A 50 -44.12 5.09 17.65
C ARG A 50 -44.66 6.23 18.52
N ASP A 51 -45.59 6.96 17.91
CA ASP A 51 -46.36 8.07 18.41
C ASP A 51 -47.47 7.62 19.39
N ARG A 52 -47.69 8.39 20.47
CA ARG A 52 -49.00 8.84 20.97
C ARG A 52 -48.89 9.55 22.31
N GLY A 53 -49.17 10.86 22.29
CA GLY A 53 -50.28 11.39 23.08
C GLY A 53 -49.97 12.27 24.29
N ARG A 54 -50.30 13.56 24.12
CA ARG A 54 -51.12 14.44 24.99
C ARG A 54 -50.43 15.68 25.58
N ASN A 55 -51.20 16.75 25.49
CA ASN A 55 -50.95 18.19 25.64
C ASN A 55 -50.45 18.69 27.01
N PRO A 56 -50.00 19.96 27.06
CA PRO A 56 -49.32 20.60 28.20
C PRO A 56 -50.32 21.25 29.17
N GLU A 57 -49.97 21.31 30.45
CA GLU A 57 -50.09 22.50 31.31
C GLU A 57 -49.71 22.18 32.77
N GLU A 58 -49.06 23.18 33.37
CA GLU A 58 -48.91 23.46 34.80
C GLU A 58 -48.28 22.40 35.72
N THR A 59 -47.10 22.72 36.23
CA THR A 59 -46.94 23.08 37.65
C THR A 59 -45.50 23.55 37.88
N GLY A 60 -45.35 24.84 38.16
CA GLY A 60 -44.10 25.37 38.67
C GLY A 60 -43.83 24.81 40.06
N TYR A 61 -42.63 24.27 40.26
CA TYR A 61 -42.08 24.06 41.59
C TYR A 61 -40.70 24.69 41.67
N ASN A 62 -40.67 25.85 42.29
CA ASN A 62 -39.49 26.50 42.81
C ASN A 62 -38.91 25.62 43.93
N MET A 63 -37.67 25.15 43.77
CA MET A 63 -36.97 24.40 44.80
C MET A 63 -35.71 25.16 45.18
N GLN A 64 -35.82 26.01 46.20
CA GLN A 64 -34.66 26.40 47.00
C GLN A 64 -33.98 25.12 47.53
N THR A 65 -32.82 24.81 46.98
CA THR A 65 -32.01 23.66 47.41
C THR A 65 -31.18 24.01 48.64
N ARG A 66 -31.27 23.11 49.63
CA ARG A 66 -30.51 23.12 50.90
C ARG A 66 -29.00 23.00 50.68
N PRO A 67 -28.15 23.55 51.56
CA PRO A 67 -26.70 23.50 51.41
C PRO A 67 -26.17 22.12 51.83
N GLY A 68 -25.37 21.46 50.98
CA GLY A 68 -24.60 20.28 51.41
C GLY A 68 -24.36 19.14 50.41
N LYS A 69 -24.70 19.26 49.12
CA LYS A 69 -24.47 18.21 48.09
C LYS A 69 -23.69 18.69 46.85
N GLN A 70 -22.85 19.71 47.02
CA GLN A 70 -22.05 20.27 45.92
C GLN A 70 -20.58 19.79 45.96
N ARG A 71 -20.06 19.41 47.13
CA ARG A 71 -18.62 19.15 47.34
C ARG A 71 -18.15 17.78 46.83
N ASP A 72 -19.08 16.88 46.57
CA ASP A 72 -18.87 15.49 46.22
C ASP A 72 -18.82 15.29 44.69
N TYR A 73 -19.58 16.09 43.92
CA TYR A 73 -19.53 16.06 42.46
C TYR A 73 -18.32 16.80 41.87
N GLU A 74 -17.86 17.88 42.51
CA GLU A 74 -16.65 18.59 42.09
C GLU A 74 -15.41 17.72 42.32
N ALA A 75 -15.27 17.08 43.49
CA ALA A 75 -14.18 16.16 43.78
C ALA A 75 -14.17 14.91 42.86
N LEU A 76 -15.34 14.33 42.55
CA LEU A 76 -15.44 13.23 41.57
C LEU A 76 -15.12 13.69 40.15
N SER A 77 -15.54 14.91 39.76
CA SER A 77 -15.20 15.49 38.45
C SER A 77 -13.72 15.85 38.33
N GLU A 78 -13.03 16.10 39.44
CA GLU A 78 -11.61 16.40 39.51
C GLU A 78 -10.77 15.12 39.54
N ILE A 79 -11.26 14.05 40.18
CA ILE A 79 -10.70 12.69 40.09
C ILE A 79 -10.85 12.11 38.66
N LEU A 80 -11.99 12.35 38.00
CA LEU A 80 -12.19 11.96 36.59
C LEU A 80 -11.33 12.78 35.63
N ARG A 81 -11.08 14.07 35.93
CA ARG A 81 -10.15 14.93 35.18
C ARG A 81 -8.68 14.57 35.39
N THR A 82 -8.32 14.05 36.57
CA THR A 82 -6.95 13.64 36.89
C THR A 82 -6.63 12.19 36.45
N GLY A 83 -7.64 11.38 36.12
CA GLY A 83 -7.48 9.99 35.68
C GLY A 83 -7.37 9.73 34.17
N GLN A 84 -7.48 10.75 33.31
CA GLN A 84 -7.38 10.58 31.85
C GLN A 84 -6.58 11.70 31.19
N LYS A 85 -5.34 11.91 31.64
CA LYS A 85 -4.30 12.32 30.68
C LYS A 85 -3.83 11.05 30.00
N LYS A 86 -4.60 10.58 29.01
CA LYS A 86 -4.02 9.73 27.97
C LYS A 86 -3.02 10.65 27.29
N GLU A 87 -1.74 10.49 27.63
CA GLU A 87 -0.68 11.07 26.82
C GLU A 87 -0.95 10.58 25.40
N GLU A 88 -1.45 11.49 24.57
CA GLU A 88 -1.58 11.27 23.14
C GLU A 88 -0.15 11.32 22.61
N SER A 89 0.59 10.23 22.85
CA SER A 89 1.88 10.01 22.24
C SER A 89 1.61 9.97 20.74
N THR A 90 2.07 10.98 20.02
CA THR A 90 2.05 10.98 18.56
C THR A 90 3.01 9.89 18.11
N GLU A 91 2.49 8.67 17.95
CA GLU A 91 3.24 7.58 17.37
C GLU A 91 3.62 7.97 15.94
N GLU A 92 4.91 7.86 15.61
CA GLU A 92 5.44 8.19 14.30
C GLU A 92 6.40 7.10 13.81
N VAL A 93 6.48 6.94 12.50
CA VAL A 93 7.45 6.04 11.88
C VAL A 93 8.80 6.73 11.87
N LYS A 94 9.79 6.16 12.56
CA LYS A 94 11.16 6.71 12.59
C LYS A 94 11.97 6.10 11.45
N ILE A 95 12.54 6.96 10.61
CA ILE A 95 13.29 6.56 9.41
C ILE A 95 14.73 7.01 9.55
N GLU A 96 15.66 6.07 9.50
CA GLU A 96 17.09 6.29 9.45
C GLU A 96 17.62 5.88 8.08
N VAL A 97 18.20 6.82 7.33
CA VAL A 97 18.84 6.54 6.04
C VAL A 97 20.26 6.03 6.32
N VAL A 98 20.45 4.71 6.17
CA VAL A 98 21.73 4.04 6.44
C VAL A 98 22.71 4.26 5.29
N TYR A 99 22.20 4.28 4.06
CA TYR A 99 23.02 4.53 2.87
C TYR A 99 22.15 5.16 1.79
N ARG A 100 22.64 6.23 1.15
CA ARG A 100 22.02 6.86 -0.01
C ARG A 100 23.05 6.97 -1.13
N PRO A 101 22.75 6.48 -2.35
CA PRO A 101 23.66 6.64 -3.48
C PRO A 101 23.77 8.11 -3.88
N GLU A 102 24.96 8.52 -4.33
CA GLU A 102 25.24 9.91 -4.77
C GLU A 102 24.35 10.31 -5.96
N ASN A 103 24.17 9.40 -6.92
CA ASN A 103 23.32 9.60 -8.08
C ASN A 103 21.89 9.15 -7.79
N CYS A 104 21.04 10.11 -7.43
CA CYS A 104 19.61 9.89 -7.21
C CYS A 104 18.77 10.81 -8.12
N SER A 105 18.62 10.41 -9.37
CA SER A 105 17.83 11.16 -10.36
C SER A 105 16.32 10.85 -10.28
N LYS A 106 15.95 9.67 -9.76
CA LYS A 106 14.56 9.24 -9.59
C LYS A 106 14.35 8.74 -8.19
N THR A 107 13.39 9.33 -7.48
CA THR A 107 12.93 8.86 -6.17
C THR A 107 11.56 8.20 -6.29
N SER A 108 11.31 7.19 -5.47
CA SER A 108 10.00 6.57 -5.34
C SER A 108 8.92 7.56 -4.90
N LYS A 109 7.72 7.38 -5.43
CA LYS A 109 6.50 8.06 -4.96
C LYS A 109 5.29 7.14 -5.01
N LYS A 110 4.21 7.58 -4.37
CA LYS A 110 2.94 6.86 -4.36
C LYS A 110 2.53 6.46 -5.78
N GLY A 111 2.19 5.19 -5.95
CA GLY A 111 1.83 4.61 -7.24
C GLY A 111 3.00 4.05 -8.04
N ASP A 112 4.27 4.29 -7.67
CA ASP A 112 5.39 3.60 -8.30
C ASP A 112 5.40 2.10 -7.97
N LEU A 113 5.87 1.29 -8.91
CA LEU A 113 6.19 -0.12 -8.68
C LEU A 113 7.63 -0.21 -8.16
N LEU A 114 7.78 -0.76 -6.96
CA LEU A 114 9.07 -0.90 -6.29
C LEU A 114 9.52 -2.36 -6.28
N ASN A 115 10.83 -2.56 -6.41
CA ASN A 115 11.48 -3.82 -6.09
C ASN A 115 12.40 -3.62 -4.90
N ALA A 116 12.12 -4.29 -3.78
CA ALA A 116 12.91 -4.11 -2.56
C ALA A 116 13.11 -5.42 -1.79
N HIS A 117 14.26 -5.51 -1.13
CA HIS A 117 14.44 -6.40 0.01
C HIS A 117 14.05 -5.65 1.29
N TYR A 118 13.37 -6.35 2.19
CA TYR A 118 13.18 -5.90 3.56
C TYR A 118 13.14 -7.07 4.53
N ASP A 119 13.72 -6.86 5.70
CA ASP A 119 13.78 -7.81 6.80
C ASP A 119 13.11 -7.19 8.03
N GLY A 120 12.30 -7.97 8.74
CA GLY A 120 11.48 -7.50 9.85
C GLY A 120 11.84 -8.17 11.17
N TYR A 121 11.96 -7.35 12.22
CA TYR A 121 12.36 -7.75 13.56
C TYR A 121 11.42 -7.19 14.62
N LEU A 122 11.20 -7.92 15.72
CA LEU A 122 10.50 -7.39 16.89
C LEU A 122 11.44 -6.45 17.66
N ALA A 123 10.98 -5.23 17.96
CA ALA A 123 11.80 -4.26 18.70
C ALA A 123 12.11 -4.71 20.14
N LYS A 124 11.24 -5.55 20.73
CA LYS A 124 11.34 -6.00 22.13
C LYS A 124 12.58 -6.86 22.39
N ASP A 125 12.92 -7.76 21.46
CA ASP A 125 13.95 -8.79 21.65
C ASP A 125 14.88 -8.97 20.44
N GLY A 126 14.65 -8.23 19.35
CA GLY A 126 15.42 -8.32 18.11
C GLY A 126 15.16 -9.58 17.30
N SER A 127 14.17 -10.41 17.68
CA SER A 127 13.87 -11.63 16.95
C SER A 127 13.35 -11.31 15.54
N LYS A 128 13.92 -12.00 14.53
CA LYS A 128 13.52 -11.84 13.14
C LYS A 128 12.24 -12.63 12.87
N PHE A 129 11.17 -11.95 12.49
CA PHE A 129 9.90 -12.59 12.11
C PHE A 129 9.75 -12.74 10.59
N TYR A 130 10.50 -11.95 9.81
CA TYR A 130 10.42 -11.95 8.35
C TYR A 130 11.77 -11.65 7.71
N CYS A 131 12.09 -12.34 6.61
CA CYS A 131 13.30 -12.08 5.82
C CYS A 131 13.02 -12.30 4.34
N SER A 132 13.04 -11.25 3.54
CA SER A 132 12.81 -11.35 2.09
C SER A 132 13.91 -12.11 1.34
N ARG A 133 15.06 -12.40 1.97
CA ARG A 133 16.18 -13.13 1.37
C ARG A 133 16.15 -14.63 1.62
N THR A 134 15.42 -15.09 2.64
CA THR A 134 15.20 -16.53 2.88
C THR A 134 13.79 -16.93 2.49
N GLN A 135 12.85 -15.99 2.54
CA GLN A 135 11.54 -16.12 1.96
C GLN A 135 11.60 -15.70 0.49
N ASN A 136 10.60 -16.06 -0.31
CA ASN A 136 10.52 -15.67 -1.73
C ASN A 136 11.71 -16.15 -2.59
N GLU A 137 12.26 -17.33 -2.28
CA GLU A 137 13.37 -17.93 -3.03
C GLU A 137 14.62 -17.02 -3.10
N GLY A 138 14.74 -16.06 -2.17
CA GLY A 138 15.82 -15.08 -2.14
C GLY A 138 15.65 -13.89 -3.06
N HIS A 139 14.52 -13.77 -3.77
CA HIS A 139 14.25 -12.65 -4.66
C HIS A 139 13.62 -11.44 -3.93
N PRO A 140 14.01 -10.19 -4.29
CA PRO A 140 13.35 -8.99 -3.80
C PRO A 140 11.89 -8.94 -4.24
N LYS A 141 11.03 -8.31 -3.43
CA LYS A 141 9.59 -8.28 -3.67
C LYS A 141 9.18 -7.08 -4.49
N TRP A 142 8.23 -7.31 -5.40
CA TRP A 142 7.56 -6.28 -6.18
C TRP A 142 6.24 -5.87 -5.52
N PHE A 143 6.02 -4.57 -5.34
CA PHE A 143 4.75 -4.02 -4.85
C PHE A 143 4.59 -2.57 -5.28
N VAL A 144 3.34 -2.10 -5.31
CA VAL A 144 3.00 -0.70 -5.62
C VAL A 144 3.04 0.11 -4.32
N LEU A 145 3.81 1.19 -4.30
CA LEU A 145 4.03 2.02 -3.12
C LEU A 145 2.79 2.88 -2.78
N GLY A 146 2.43 2.93 -1.49
CA GLY A 146 1.46 3.89 -0.96
C GLY A 146 0.00 3.52 -1.23
N VAL A 147 -0.26 2.24 -1.48
CA VAL A 147 -1.60 1.71 -1.83
C VAL A 147 -2.05 0.58 -0.88
N GLY A 148 -1.32 0.37 0.23
CA GLY A 148 -1.66 -0.64 1.23
C GLY A 148 -1.33 -2.08 0.80
N GLN A 149 -0.40 -2.27 -0.15
CA GLN A 149 0.11 -3.62 -0.46
C GLN A 149 1.05 -4.18 0.61
N VAL A 150 1.64 -3.28 1.41
CA VAL A 150 2.45 -3.54 2.61
C VAL A 150 1.85 -2.78 3.80
N ILE A 151 2.37 -2.99 5.02
CA ILE A 151 1.92 -2.25 6.21
C ILE A 151 2.15 -0.73 6.04
N LYS A 152 1.29 0.07 6.70
CA LYS A 152 1.30 1.54 6.58
C LYS A 152 2.68 2.15 6.81
N GLY A 153 3.42 1.66 7.80
CA GLY A 153 4.75 2.18 8.12
C GLY A 153 5.79 1.92 7.03
N LEU A 154 5.68 0.80 6.30
CA LEU A 154 6.55 0.52 5.16
C LEU A 154 6.20 1.39 3.95
N ASP A 155 4.90 1.62 3.70
CA ASP A 155 4.45 2.57 2.67
C ASP A 155 5.00 3.97 2.93
N ILE A 156 4.95 4.45 4.19
CA ILE A 156 5.54 5.74 4.59
C ILE A 156 7.05 5.71 4.44
N ALA A 157 7.71 4.67 4.95
CA ALA A 157 9.17 4.62 5.03
C ALA A 157 9.86 4.43 3.68
N MET A 158 9.16 4.01 2.64
CA MET A 158 9.70 3.86 1.28
C MET A 158 9.33 5.00 0.33
N MET A 159 8.67 6.05 0.82
CA MET A 159 8.52 7.30 0.08
C MET A 159 9.86 7.99 -0.12
N HIS A 160 10.07 8.57 -1.31
CA HIS A 160 11.24 9.36 -1.69
C HIS A 160 12.59 8.63 -1.55
N MET A 161 12.61 7.30 -1.69
CA MET A 161 13.83 6.50 -1.73
C MET A 161 14.43 6.46 -3.12
N CYS A 162 15.75 6.46 -3.19
CA CYS A 162 16.50 6.22 -4.42
C CYS A 162 16.70 4.71 -4.65
N PRO A 163 16.70 4.21 -5.90
CA PRO A 163 17.26 2.88 -6.20
C PRO A 163 18.69 2.77 -5.65
N GLY A 164 18.98 1.73 -4.89
CA GLY A 164 20.22 1.50 -4.15
C GLY A 164 20.23 2.03 -2.71
N GLU A 165 19.24 2.81 -2.29
CA GLU A 165 19.15 3.36 -0.93
C GLU A 165 18.82 2.26 0.11
N LYS A 166 19.39 2.40 1.31
CA LYS A 166 19.15 1.53 2.47
C LYS A 166 18.60 2.34 3.63
N ARG A 167 17.56 1.83 4.28
CA ARG A 167 16.94 2.44 5.46
C ARG A 167 16.80 1.44 6.60
N LYS A 168 16.93 1.94 7.82
CA LYS A 168 16.46 1.28 9.03
C LYS A 168 15.25 2.04 9.55
N VAL A 169 14.19 1.33 9.88
CA VAL A 169 12.89 1.94 10.16
C VAL A 169 12.32 1.35 11.43
N ILE A 170 11.84 2.20 12.34
CA ILE A 170 11.10 1.77 13.54
C ILE A 170 9.62 2.14 13.33
N ILE A 171 8.76 1.13 13.34
CA ILE A 171 7.34 1.25 13.04
C ILE A 171 6.54 0.93 14.32
N PRO A 172 5.85 1.92 14.91
CA PRO A 172 4.99 1.68 16.06
C PRO A 172 3.73 0.89 15.67
N PRO A 173 3.01 0.29 16.63
CA PRO A 173 1.96 -0.68 16.36
C PRO A 173 0.82 -0.14 15.48
N SER A 174 0.44 1.14 15.65
CA SER A 174 -0.62 1.80 14.86
C SER A 174 -0.32 1.89 13.36
N PHE A 175 0.96 1.79 12.97
CA PHE A 175 1.42 1.75 11.58
C PHE A 175 1.84 0.34 11.12
N ALA A 176 1.64 -0.67 11.97
CA ALA A 176 1.96 -2.07 11.73
C ALA A 176 0.70 -2.96 11.87
N TYR A 177 0.68 -3.85 12.87
CA TYR A 177 -0.39 -4.84 13.10
C TYR A 177 -1.28 -4.52 14.30
N GLY A 178 -1.15 -3.31 14.88
CA GLY A 178 -2.06 -2.81 15.91
C GLY A 178 -2.13 -3.69 17.16
N LYS A 179 -3.31 -3.66 17.78
CA LYS A 179 -3.63 -4.37 19.03
C LYS A 179 -3.85 -5.86 18.81
N GLU A 180 -4.10 -6.25 17.57
CA GLU A 180 -4.38 -7.61 17.18
C GLU A 180 -3.08 -8.40 17.00
N GLY A 181 -2.01 -7.75 16.52
CA GLY A 181 -0.79 -8.43 16.12
C GLY A 181 -0.99 -9.29 14.88
N TYR A 182 -0.10 -10.27 14.66
CA TYR A 182 -0.20 -11.21 13.55
C TYR A 182 0.37 -12.57 13.95
N ALA A 183 -0.51 -13.48 14.34
CA ALA A 183 -0.16 -14.75 14.98
C ALA A 183 0.67 -15.67 14.08
N GLU A 184 0.38 -15.72 12.78
CA GLU A 184 1.06 -16.58 11.81
C GLU A 184 2.54 -16.21 11.64
N ALA A 185 2.87 -14.92 11.78
CA ALA A 185 4.26 -14.45 11.81
C ALA A 185 4.80 -14.28 13.24
N LYS A 186 4.07 -14.75 14.27
CA LYS A 186 4.43 -14.63 15.68
C LYS A 186 4.65 -13.18 16.14
N ILE A 187 3.92 -12.25 15.55
CA ILE A 187 3.94 -10.83 15.93
C ILE A 187 2.88 -10.63 17.03
N PRO A 188 3.27 -10.24 18.26
CA PRO A 188 2.29 -10.05 19.33
C PRO A 188 1.46 -8.77 19.12
N PRO A 189 0.32 -8.65 19.83
CA PRO A 189 -0.38 -7.38 20.06
C PRO A 189 0.56 -6.24 20.44
N ASP A 190 0.27 -5.04 19.93
CA ASP A 190 0.97 -3.79 20.25
C ASP A 190 2.50 -3.87 20.03
N ALA A 191 2.93 -4.69 19.07
CA ALA A 191 4.34 -4.86 18.75
C ALA A 191 4.89 -3.67 17.93
N THR A 192 5.94 -3.03 18.45
CA THR A 192 6.82 -2.17 17.64
C THR A 192 7.75 -3.03 16.80
N LEU A 193 7.88 -2.69 15.53
CA LEU A 193 8.69 -3.43 14.56
C LEU A 193 9.90 -2.61 14.12
N ILE A 194 10.98 -3.30 13.80
CA ILE A 194 12.14 -2.73 13.13
C ILE A 194 12.27 -3.37 11.76
N PHE A 195 12.46 -2.55 10.74
CA PHE A 195 12.73 -3.01 9.38
C PHE A 195 14.07 -2.50 8.88
N GLU A 196 14.78 -3.37 8.16
CA GLU A 196 15.93 -3.02 7.33
C GLU A 196 15.51 -3.16 5.88
N ILE A 197 15.65 -2.10 5.09
CA ILE A 197 15.16 -1.99 3.71
C ILE A 197 16.32 -1.73 2.77
N GLU A 198 16.33 -2.40 1.62
CA GLU A 198 17.19 -2.11 0.48
C GLU A 198 16.34 -2.02 -0.79
N LEU A 199 16.28 -0.82 -1.39
CA LEU A 199 15.50 -0.59 -2.60
C LEU A 199 16.36 -0.88 -3.83
N TYR A 200 15.88 -1.70 -4.76
CA TYR A 200 16.61 -2.07 -5.97
C TYR A 200 16.12 -1.31 -7.21
N ALA A 201 14.80 -1.13 -7.35
CA ALA A 201 14.23 -0.48 -8.53
C ALA A 201 13.00 0.36 -8.19
N VAL A 202 12.85 1.44 -8.97
CA VAL A 202 11.66 2.31 -9.00
C VAL A 202 11.20 2.42 -10.45
N THR A 203 10.11 1.76 -10.79
CA THR A 203 9.47 1.85 -12.10
C THR A 203 8.11 2.53 -11.99
N LYS A 204 7.60 3.14 -13.07
CA LYS A 204 6.23 3.65 -13.04
C LYS A 204 5.30 2.48 -12.76
N GLY A 205 4.33 2.67 -11.86
CA GLY A 205 3.40 1.60 -11.54
C GLY A 205 2.46 1.27 -12.70
N PRO A 206 1.82 0.09 -12.64
CA PRO A 206 0.92 -0.40 -13.69
C PRO A 206 -0.36 0.43 -13.84
N ARG A 207 -0.62 1.40 -12.95
CA ARG A 207 -1.79 2.28 -12.97
C ARG A 207 -1.43 3.76 -12.97
N SER A 208 -0.45 4.13 -13.79
CA SER A 208 -0.08 5.53 -14.00
C SER A 208 -1.07 6.27 -14.89
N VAL A 209 -1.11 7.61 -14.82
CA VAL A 209 -1.88 8.45 -15.76
C VAL A 209 -1.46 8.15 -17.20
N GLU A 210 -0.17 7.96 -17.45
CA GLU A 210 0.32 7.64 -18.79
C GLU A 210 -0.13 6.27 -19.25
N THR A 211 -0.17 5.26 -18.37
CA THR A 211 -0.72 3.94 -18.69
C THR A 211 -2.21 4.04 -19.00
N PHE A 212 -2.97 4.78 -18.19
CA PHE A 212 -4.39 5.01 -18.45
C PHE A 212 -4.61 5.62 -19.84
N LYS A 213 -3.87 6.68 -20.19
CA LYS A 213 -3.92 7.33 -21.51
C LYS A 213 -3.48 6.43 -22.67
N GLN A 214 -2.63 5.43 -22.42
CA GLN A 214 -2.23 4.47 -23.43
C GLN A 214 -3.31 3.41 -23.70
N ILE A 215 -4.13 3.11 -22.70
CA ILE A 215 -5.22 2.13 -22.79
C ILE A 215 -6.47 2.80 -23.38
N ASP A 216 -6.79 4.01 -22.91
CA ASP A 216 -7.89 4.87 -23.38
C ASP A 216 -7.62 5.34 -24.82
N ALA A 217 -8.01 4.51 -25.79
CA ALA A 217 -7.65 4.68 -27.19
C ALA A 217 -8.55 5.71 -27.88
N ASP A 218 -9.80 5.83 -27.43
CA ASP A 218 -10.76 6.80 -27.95
C ASP A 218 -10.76 8.14 -27.18
N ASN A 219 -9.96 8.24 -26.11
CA ASN A 219 -9.79 9.43 -25.27
C ASN A 219 -11.09 9.89 -24.59
N ASP A 220 -12.02 8.97 -24.32
CA ASP A 220 -13.28 9.26 -23.66
C ASP A 220 -13.16 9.33 -22.12
N ARG A 221 -11.92 9.18 -21.60
CA ARG A 221 -11.57 9.23 -20.18
C ARG A 221 -12.24 8.14 -19.35
N ARG A 222 -12.46 6.96 -19.92
CA ARG A 222 -12.86 5.76 -19.20
C ARG A 222 -12.30 4.55 -19.95
N LEU A 223 -12.09 3.44 -19.26
CA LEU A 223 -11.57 2.23 -19.89
C LEU A 223 -12.70 1.26 -20.14
N SER A 224 -12.97 0.96 -21.41
CA SER A 224 -13.89 -0.09 -21.81
C SER A 224 -13.27 -1.48 -21.70
N LYS A 225 -14.11 -2.53 -21.65
CA LYS A 225 -13.63 -3.93 -21.68
C LYS A 225 -12.75 -4.21 -22.89
N THR A 226 -13.10 -3.65 -24.05
CA THR A 226 -12.38 -3.86 -25.32
C THR A 226 -10.98 -3.26 -25.27
N GLU A 227 -10.83 -2.04 -24.76
CA GLU A 227 -9.52 -1.38 -24.64
C GLU A 227 -8.59 -2.11 -23.68
N VAL A 228 -9.12 -2.50 -22.52
CA VAL A 228 -8.35 -3.26 -21.53
C VAL A 228 -7.97 -4.64 -22.09
N SER A 229 -8.88 -5.32 -22.80
CA SER A 229 -8.59 -6.59 -23.46
C SER A 229 -7.44 -6.45 -24.45
N HIS A 230 -7.48 -5.45 -25.33
CA HIS A 230 -6.42 -5.20 -26.30
C HIS A 230 -5.08 -4.85 -25.66
N TYR A 231 -5.08 -4.09 -24.58
CA TYR A 231 -3.87 -3.82 -23.83
C TYR A 231 -3.29 -5.11 -23.23
N LEU A 232 -4.10 -5.93 -22.58
CA LEU A 232 -3.67 -7.20 -21.98
C LEU A 232 -3.13 -8.18 -23.02
N GLU A 233 -3.77 -8.28 -24.19
CA GLU A 233 -3.27 -9.09 -25.32
C GLU A 233 -1.84 -8.68 -25.71
N ARG A 234 -1.60 -7.39 -25.94
CA ARG A 234 -0.26 -6.86 -26.30
C ARG A 234 0.78 -7.09 -25.21
N GLU A 235 0.40 -6.99 -23.94
CA GLU A 235 1.30 -7.26 -22.83
C GLU A 235 1.64 -8.76 -22.73
N PHE A 236 0.67 -9.66 -22.93
CA PHE A 236 0.93 -11.10 -22.92
C PHE A 236 1.77 -11.58 -24.11
N GLU A 237 1.67 -10.93 -25.27
CA GLU A 237 2.51 -11.23 -26.44
C GLU A 237 3.99 -10.93 -26.18
N LYS A 238 4.30 -9.91 -25.37
CA LYS A 238 5.69 -9.56 -25.00
C LYS A 238 6.36 -10.61 -24.11
N ASP A 239 5.58 -11.39 -23.36
CA ASP A 239 6.10 -12.40 -22.42
C ASP A 239 6.59 -13.69 -23.11
N GLU A 240 6.44 -13.82 -24.45
CA GLU A 240 6.75 -14.99 -25.28
C GLU A 240 6.16 -16.34 -24.79
N LYS A 241 5.26 -16.29 -23.80
CA LYS A 241 4.60 -17.45 -23.20
C LYS A 241 3.15 -17.50 -23.67
N PRO A 242 2.75 -18.47 -24.51
CA PRO A 242 1.37 -18.57 -24.96
C PRO A 242 0.45 -18.82 -23.76
N ARG A 243 -0.54 -17.95 -23.58
CA ARG A 243 -1.61 -18.10 -22.57
C ARG A 243 -2.92 -18.43 -23.27
N ASP A 244 -3.72 -19.28 -22.65
CA ASP A 244 -5.04 -19.65 -23.19
C ASP A 244 -6.02 -18.46 -23.13
N LYS A 245 -6.94 -18.36 -24.12
CA LYS A 245 -7.95 -17.28 -24.16
C LYS A 245 -8.87 -17.28 -22.94
N SER A 246 -9.15 -18.44 -22.36
CA SER A 246 -9.93 -18.55 -21.11
C SER A 246 -9.24 -17.84 -19.95
N TYR A 247 -7.91 -17.94 -19.86
CA TYR A 247 -7.12 -17.25 -18.84
C TYR A 247 -7.15 -15.73 -19.04
N GLN A 248 -7.01 -15.25 -20.28
CA GLN A 248 -7.09 -13.82 -20.60
C GLN A 248 -8.45 -13.23 -20.19
N ASN A 249 -9.53 -13.92 -20.54
CA ASN A 249 -10.88 -13.52 -20.14
C ASN A 249 -11.07 -13.52 -18.62
N ALA A 250 -10.55 -14.53 -17.91
CA ALA A 250 -10.63 -14.59 -16.45
C ALA A 250 -9.90 -13.41 -15.78
N VAL A 251 -8.73 -13.02 -16.30
CA VAL A 251 -7.97 -11.85 -15.83
C VAL A 251 -8.76 -10.56 -16.10
N LEU A 252 -9.35 -10.42 -17.29
CA LEU A 252 -10.16 -9.25 -17.65
C LEU A 252 -11.39 -9.09 -16.73
N GLU A 253 -12.13 -10.17 -16.48
CA GLU A 253 -13.31 -10.14 -15.62
C GLU A 253 -12.94 -9.86 -14.15
N ASP A 254 -11.88 -10.47 -13.62
CA ASP A 254 -11.39 -10.16 -12.28
C ASP A 254 -10.92 -8.71 -12.15
N PHE A 255 -10.33 -8.16 -13.21
CA PHE A 255 -9.95 -6.75 -13.26
C PHE A 255 -11.16 -5.82 -13.18
N PHE A 256 -12.19 -6.01 -14.02
CA PHE A 256 -13.41 -5.18 -13.95
C PHE A 256 -14.12 -5.34 -12.61
N LYS A 257 -14.32 -6.57 -12.13
CA LYS A 257 -14.98 -6.84 -10.85
C LYS A 257 -14.34 -6.09 -9.66
N LYS A 258 -13.03 -5.86 -9.70
CA LYS A 258 -12.30 -5.20 -8.60
C LYS A 258 -12.26 -3.68 -8.69
N ASN A 259 -12.41 -3.11 -9.90
CA ASN A 259 -12.17 -1.68 -10.13
C ASN A 259 -13.42 -0.93 -10.61
N ASP A 260 -14.33 -1.57 -11.37
CA ASP A 260 -15.63 -1.01 -11.75
C ASP A 260 -16.54 -1.01 -10.50
N HIS A 261 -16.46 0.06 -9.72
CA HIS A 261 -17.11 0.16 -8.41
C HIS A 261 -18.55 0.63 -8.53
N ASP A 262 -18.86 1.42 -9.56
CA ASP A 262 -20.21 1.88 -9.85
C ASP A 262 -21.02 0.91 -10.74
N GLY A 263 -20.35 -0.11 -11.30
CA GLY A 263 -20.96 -1.18 -12.08
C GLY A 263 -21.42 -0.73 -13.48
N ASN A 264 -20.88 0.38 -13.99
CA ASN A 264 -21.31 0.96 -15.25
C ASN A 264 -20.70 0.27 -16.49
N GLY A 265 -19.81 -0.72 -16.29
CA GLY A 265 -19.14 -1.47 -17.36
C GLY A 265 -17.89 -0.79 -17.93
N PHE A 266 -17.47 0.33 -17.34
CA PHE A 266 -16.28 1.09 -17.66
C PHE A 266 -15.49 1.35 -16.37
N ILE A 267 -14.21 1.70 -16.52
CA ILE A 267 -13.37 2.06 -15.40
C ILE A 267 -12.92 3.51 -15.58
N SER A 268 -13.44 4.41 -14.74
CA SER A 268 -13.01 5.81 -14.72
C SER A 268 -11.56 5.95 -14.20
N PRO A 269 -10.89 7.10 -14.40
CA PRO A 269 -9.58 7.36 -13.81
C PRO A 269 -9.56 7.20 -12.29
N LYS A 270 -10.67 7.54 -11.64
CA LYS A 270 -10.83 7.40 -10.19
C LYS A 270 -10.86 5.92 -9.77
N GLU A 271 -11.63 5.12 -10.50
CA GLU A 271 -11.79 3.67 -10.29
C GLU A 271 -10.55 2.86 -10.66
N TYR A 272 -9.85 3.26 -11.72
CA TYR A 272 -8.54 2.73 -12.07
C TYR A 272 -7.48 3.06 -11.00
N ASN A 273 -7.84 3.87 -10.01
CA ASN A 273 -6.93 4.35 -8.97
C ASN A 273 -5.72 5.02 -9.63
N VAL A 274 -5.97 5.86 -10.66
CA VAL A 274 -4.95 6.72 -11.24
C VAL A 274 -4.44 7.59 -10.10
N TYR A 275 -3.28 7.24 -9.57
CA TYR A 275 -2.62 8.04 -8.56
C TYR A 275 -2.25 9.35 -9.24
N GLN A 276 -2.96 10.42 -8.89
CA GLN A 276 -2.72 11.76 -9.41
C GLN A 276 -1.24 12.07 -9.25
N HIS A 277 -0.55 12.01 -10.37
CA HIS A 277 0.87 12.18 -10.45
C HIS A 277 1.07 13.66 -10.66
N ASP A 278 1.10 14.40 -9.55
CA ASP A 278 1.12 15.86 -9.47
C ASP A 278 -0.15 16.50 -10.09
N GLU A 279 -0.67 17.51 -9.40
CA GLU A 279 -1.92 18.18 -9.76
C GLU A 279 -1.80 18.92 -11.11
N LEU A 280 -2.91 18.87 -11.88
CA LEU A 280 -3.32 19.73 -13.00
C LEU A 280 -2.57 19.60 -14.35
#